data_AF-A0A840URI2-F1
#
_entry.id   AF-A0A840URI2-F1
#
_cell.length_a   1.000
_cell.length_b   1.000
_cell.length_c   1.000
_cell.angle_alpha   90.00
_cell.angle_beta   90.00
_cell.angle_gamma   90.00
#
_symmetry.space_group_name_H-M   'P 1'
#
loop_
_entity.id
_entity.type
_entity.pdbx_description
1 polymer ?
#
loop_
_entity_poly.entity_id
_entity_poly.type
_entity_poly.pdbx_seq_one_letter_code
_entity_poly.pdbx_strand_id
1 'polypeptide(L)' 'MKKQKLELTWIGKEERPRLEPRILLEDQELSYHAGHRVTEADLFDNRLIFGDNLLALKALEQEFTGKVKWYPSK' A
#
# COMPACT_ATOMS: atom_id res chain seq x y z
N MET A 1 16.03 36.78 -12.33
CA MET A 1 16.78 35.57 -12.76
C MET A 1 15.86 34.36 -12.65
N LYS A 2 15.63 33.60 -13.74
CA LYS A 2 14.96 32.29 -13.66
C LYS A 2 15.90 31.33 -12.93
N LYS A 3 15.47 30.80 -11.77
CA LYS A 3 16.27 29.82 -11.01
C LYS A 3 16.45 28.56 -11.87
N GLN A 4 17.69 28.09 -11.99
CA GLN A 4 17.99 26.81 -12.63
C GLN A 4 17.39 25.70 -11.77
N LYS A 5 16.45 24.95 -12.33
CA LYS A 5 15.79 23.84 -11.65
C LYS A 5 16.69 22.62 -11.79
N LEU A 6 17.29 22.20 -10.68
CA LEU A 6 18.03 20.94 -10.62
C LEU A 6 17.01 19.80 -10.59
N GLU A 7 16.77 19.18 -11.73
CA GLU A 7 15.92 18.01 -11.85
C GLU A 7 16.62 16.90 -12.62
N LEU A 8 16.46 15.66 -12.15
CA LEU A 8 16.96 14.48 -12.85
C LEU A 8 16.00 14.17 -14.01
N THR A 9 16.51 13.97 -15.23
CA THR A 9 15.74 13.62 -16.43
C THR A 9 16.22 12.29 -17.00
N TRP A 10 15.29 11.40 -17.33
CA TRP A 10 15.57 10.12 -17.99
C TRP A 10 14.42 9.77 -18.95
N ILE A 11 14.68 8.85 -19.88
CA ILE A 11 13.68 8.38 -20.84
C ILE A 11 12.50 7.75 -20.07
N GLY A 12 11.27 8.16 -20.39
CA GLY A 12 10.07 7.66 -19.72
C GLY A 12 9.73 8.31 -18.37
N LYS A 13 10.50 9.31 -17.89
CA LYS A 13 10.23 10.00 -16.61
C LYS A 13 8.80 10.55 -16.49
N GLU A 14 8.26 11.07 -17.58
CA GLU A 14 6.92 11.69 -17.61
C GLU A 14 5.82 10.68 -18.00
N GLU A 15 6.18 9.43 -18.29
CA GLU A 15 5.20 8.39 -18.60
C GLU A 15 4.49 7.96 -17.32
N ARG A 16 3.20 8.33 -17.23
CA ARG A 16 2.32 7.91 -16.13
C ARG A 16 1.37 6.85 -16.67
N PRO A 17 1.58 5.55 -16.38
CA PRO A 17 0.64 4.53 -16.78
C PRO A 17 -0.73 4.81 -16.15
N ARG A 18 -1.78 4.75 -16.96
CA ARG A 18 -3.15 4.82 -16.45
C ARG A 18 -3.48 3.47 -15.84
N LEU A 19 -3.71 3.47 -14.53
CA LEU A 19 -4.13 2.27 -13.81
C LEU A 19 -5.65 2.24 -13.76
N GLU A 20 -6.23 1.13 -14.19
CA GLU A 20 -7.65 0.84 -14.01
C GLU A 20 -7.97 0.73 -12.51
N PRO A 21 -9.15 1.19 -12.05
CA PRO A 21 -9.60 0.94 -10.69
C PRO A 21 -9.64 -0.57 -10.41
N ARG A 22 -9.01 -1.01 -9.32
CA ARG A 22 -9.07 -2.40 -8.85
C ARG A 22 -9.60 -2.46 -7.44
N ILE A 23 -10.30 -3.55 -7.13
CA ILE A 23 -10.80 -3.88 -5.80
C ILE A 23 -9.93 -4.98 -5.20
N LEU A 24 -9.77 -4.96 -3.87
CA LEU A 24 -9.19 -6.08 -3.14
C LEU A 24 -10.30 -7.07 -2.80
N LEU A 25 -10.09 -8.33 -3.14
CA LEU A 25 -10.99 -9.43 -2.78
C LEU A 25 -10.29 -10.27 -1.72
N GLU A 26 -10.95 -10.47 -0.59
CA GLU A 26 -10.47 -11.32 0.49
C GLU A 26 -10.66 -12.79 0.14
N ASP A 27 -9.63 -13.59 0.40
CA ASP A 27 -9.71 -15.04 0.38
C ASP A 27 -9.80 -15.55 1.82
N GLN A 28 -11.00 -16.02 2.21
CA GLN A 28 -11.26 -16.52 3.55
C GLN A 28 -10.48 -17.80 3.86
N GLU A 29 -10.12 -18.60 2.85
CA GLU A 29 -9.36 -19.84 3.05
C GLU A 29 -7.91 -19.57 3.45
N LEU A 30 -7.36 -18.42 3.06
CA LEU A 30 -6.00 -17.98 3.36
C LEU A 30 -5.90 -17.09 4.59
N SER A 31 -7.05 -16.76 5.21
CA SER A 31 -7.10 -15.91 6.38
C SER A 31 -6.73 -16.69 7.63
N TYR A 32 -5.76 -16.19 8.38
CA TYR A 32 -5.28 -16.82 9.60
C TYR A 32 -5.27 -15.82 10.76
N HIS A 33 -5.88 -16.22 11.87
CA HIS A 33 -5.77 -15.53 13.15
C HIS A 33 -5.55 -16.54 14.27
N ALA A 34 -5.03 -16.08 15.41
CA ALA A 34 -4.87 -16.94 16.58
C ALA A 34 -6.24 -17.50 17.01
N GLY A 35 -6.29 -18.79 17.38
CA GLY A 35 -7.53 -19.47 17.78
C GLY A 35 -8.17 -18.95 19.07
N HIS A 36 -7.43 -18.19 19.86
CA HIS A 36 -7.91 -17.55 21.08
C HIS A 36 -7.49 -16.08 21.09
N ARG A 37 -8.43 -15.20 21.44
CA ARG A 37 -8.11 -13.83 21.87
C ARG A 37 -7.64 -13.91 23.31
N VAL A 38 -6.39 -13.53 23.56
CA VAL A 38 -5.78 -13.47 24.89
C VAL A 38 -6.13 -12.15 25.55
N THR A 39 -6.23 -11.07 24.78
CA THR A 39 -6.60 -9.74 25.29
C THR A 39 -7.63 -9.05 24.39
N GLU A 40 -8.36 -8.07 24.94
CA GLU A 40 -9.22 -7.18 24.13
C GLU A 40 -8.42 -6.29 23.17
N ALA A 41 -7.10 -6.18 23.37
CA ALA A 41 -6.19 -5.41 22.53
C ALA A 41 -5.57 -6.22 21.38
N ASP A 42 -5.94 -7.49 21.22
CA ASP A 42 -5.41 -8.32 20.13
C ASP A 42 -5.89 -7.77 18.77
N LEU A 43 -4.94 -7.49 17.88
CA LEU A 43 -5.19 -6.95 16.55
C LEU A 43 -5.10 -8.08 15.50
N PHE A 44 -6.13 -8.21 14.67
CA PHE A 44 -6.19 -9.23 13.61
C PHE A 44 -6.34 -8.60 12.21
N ASP A 45 -5.97 -7.34 12.08
CA ASP A 45 -6.28 -6.51 10.91
C ASP A 45 -5.15 -6.56 9.87
N ASN A 46 -4.16 -7.43 10.07
CA ASN A 46 -3.04 -7.61 9.16
C ASN A 46 -3.54 -8.18 7.83
N ARG A 47 -3.24 -7.48 6.72
CA ARG A 47 -3.60 -7.92 5.37
C ARG A 47 -2.33 -8.34 4.64
N LEU A 48 -2.34 -9.56 4.08
CA LEU A 48 -1.35 -9.99 3.09
C LEU A 48 -1.98 -9.86 1.71
N ILE A 49 -1.37 -9.04 0.84
CA ILE A 49 -1.91 -8.77 -0.49
C ILE A 49 -1.02 -9.45 -1.52
N PHE A 50 -1.61 -10.32 -2.34
CA PHE A 50 -0.93 -10.98 -3.44
C PHE A 50 -1.24 -10.29 -4.77
N GLY A 51 -0.19 -9.90 -5.51
CA GLY A 51 -0.33 -9.29 -6.84
C GLY A 51 0.73 -8.24 -7.12
N ASP A 52 0.46 -7.43 -8.14
CA ASP A 52 1.30 -6.28 -8.50
C ASP A 52 1.20 -5.16 -7.45
N ASN A 53 2.35 -4.69 -6.98
CA ASN A 53 2.42 -3.71 -5.89
C ASN A 53 1.84 -2.35 -6.28
N LEU A 54 2.02 -1.90 -7.52
CA LEU A 54 1.53 -0.60 -7.97
C LEU A 54 0.00 -0.58 -7.98
N LEU A 55 -0.61 -1.67 -8.45
CA LEU A 55 -2.06 -1.85 -8.43
C LEU A 55 -2.62 -2.02 -7.02
N ALA A 56 -1.93 -2.78 -6.16
CA ALA A 56 -2.33 -2.93 -4.76
C ALA A 56 -2.33 -1.60 -4.02
N LEU A 57 -1.27 -0.79 -4.18
CA LEU A 57 -1.19 0.55 -3.59
C LEU A 57 -2.28 1.48 -4.12
N LYS A 58 -2.61 1.39 -5.42
CA LYS A 58 -3.69 2.19 -6.01
C LYS A 58 -5.06 1.83 -5.42
N ALA A 59 -5.32 0.55 -5.16
CA ALA A 59 -6.54 0.09 -4.52
C ALA A 59 -6.64 0.55 -3.05
N LEU A 60 -5.53 0.62 -2.33
CA LEU A 60 -5.47 1.05 -0.92
C LEU A 60 -5.51 2.57 -0.71
N GLU A 61 -5.24 3.36 -1.75
CA GLU A 61 -5.05 4.81 -1.67
C GLU A 61 -6.22 5.52 -0.97
N GLN A 62 -7.47 5.17 -1.31
CA GLN A 62 -8.66 5.81 -0.75
C GLN A 62 -8.82 5.55 0.77
N GLU A 63 -8.42 4.37 1.25
CA GLU A 63 -8.58 3.97 2.65
C GLU A 63 -7.42 4.44 3.53
N PHE A 64 -6.18 4.41 3.01
CA PHE A 64 -4.95 4.54 3.81
C PHE A 64 -4.13 5.83 3.59
N THR A 65 -4.57 6.75 2.72
CA THR A 65 -3.88 8.03 2.55
C THR A 65 -3.73 8.76 3.89
N GLY A 66 -2.48 9.09 4.25
CA GLY A 66 -2.13 9.78 5.49
C GLY A 66 -2.24 8.95 6.78
N LYS A 67 -2.57 7.65 6.69
CA LYS A 67 -2.76 6.77 7.86
C LYS A 67 -1.63 5.78 8.09
N VAL A 68 -0.75 5.58 7.10
CA VAL A 68 0.36 4.63 7.19
C VAL A 68 1.41 5.15 8.18
N LYS A 69 1.54 4.45 9.32
CA LYS A 69 2.63 4.65 10.27
C LYS A 69 3.76 3.68 9.95
N TRP A 70 4.99 4.12 10.16
CA TRP A 70 6.16 3.26 10.13
C TRP A 70 6.90 3.42 11.46
N TYR A 71 7.39 2.30 11.99
CA TYR A 71 8.30 2.32 13.13
C TYR A 71 9.70 2.02 12.58
N PRO A 72 10.75 2.75 13.02
CA PRO A 72 12.11 2.41 12.63
C PRO A 72 12.43 1.00 13.13
N SER A 73 12.98 0.16 12.24
CA SER A 73 13.60 -1.10 12.66
C SER A 73 14.68 -0.75 13.68
N LYS A 74 14.65 -1.43 14.82
CA LYS A 74 15.79 -1.42 15.76
C LYS A 74 17.04 -1.97 15.08
#